data_AF-A0A4P7BCT1-F1
#
_entry.id   AF-A0A4P7BCT1-F1
#
_cell.length_a   1.000
_cell.length_b   1.000
_cell.length_c   1.000
_cell.angle_alpha   90.00
_cell.angle_beta   90.00
_cell.angle_gamma   90.00
#
_symmetry.space_group_name_H-M   'P 1'
#
loop_
_entity.id
_entity.type
_entity.pdbx_description
1 polymer ?
#
loop_
_entity_poly.entity_id
_entity_poly.type
_entity_poly.pdbx_seq_one_letter_code
_entity_poly.pdbx_strand_id
1 'polypeptide(L)'
;MNRKKILGSHVKRMLSGVSDHGRNHLTEVETDLLQTNLLLEEAIEKLSRNFMSIHEAVSAQDATIRLLLDGGMPSPEERAKLEAMSEQVSTYVNAAITSMQFQDMTSQLIDRTLKRVTGLREFLATLGTYGAEMEADSDNDTIVDLLGKVSMALAIQSLELRSVLRKAVSQKHLESGDIELF
;
A
#
# COMPACT_ATOMS: atom_id res chain seq x y z
N MET A 1 17.30 44.09 -15.08
CA MET A 1 17.78 43.12 -14.06
C MET A 1 19.12 42.58 -14.53
N ASN A 2 20.11 42.43 -13.65
CA ASN A 2 21.44 41.90 -14.00
C ASN A 2 21.34 40.38 -14.31
N ARG A 3 22.04 39.86 -15.33
CA ARG A 3 21.97 38.46 -15.81
C ARG A 3 22.19 37.43 -14.69
N LYS A 4 23.10 37.72 -13.76
CA LYS A 4 23.34 36.91 -12.55
C LYS A 4 22.09 36.74 -11.67
N LYS A 5 21.22 37.76 -11.59
CA LYS A 5 19.99 37.73 -10.80
C LYS A 5 18.91 36.87 -11.46
N ILE A 6 18.88 36.80 -12.80
CA ILE A 6 17.98 35.94 -13.56
C ILE A 6 18.39 34.48 -13.37
N LEU A 7 19.66 34.15 -13.64
CA LEU A 7 20.19 32.80 -13.45
C LEU A 7 19.96 32.28 -12.03
N GLY A 8 20.29 33.07 -11.00
CA GLY A 8 20.06 32.68 -9.61
C GLY A 8 18.59 32.42 -9.28
N SER A 9 17.66 33.13 -9.92
CA SER A 9 16.22 32.91 -9.72
C SER A 9 15.72 31.62 -10.38
N HIS A 10 16.27 31.23 -11.54
CA HIS A 10 15.95 29.97 -12.21
C HIS A 10 16.51 28.77 -11.44
N VAL A 11 17.77 28.85 -11.01
CA VAL A 11 18.38 27.82 -10.17
C VAL A 11 17.60 27.64 -8.88
N LYS A 12 17.26 28.73 -8.19
CA LYS A 12 16.44 28.67 -6.96
C LYS A 12 15.10 28.00 -7.22
N ARG A 13 14.40 28.36 -8.29
CA ARG A 13 13.09 27.78 -8.63
C ARG A 13 13.21 26.28 -8.90
N MET A 14 14.22 25.85 -9.66
CA MET A 14 14.46 24.44 -9.94
C MET A 14 14.75 23.67 -8.65
N LEU A 15 15.70 24.13 -7.83
CA LEU A 15 16.06 23.46 -6.58
C LEU A 15 14.90 23.38 -5.60
N SER A 16 14.11 24.46 -5.46
CA SER A 16 12.89 24.44 -4.66
C SER A 16 11.87 23.45 -5.21
N GLY A 17 11.63 23.43 -6.53
CA GLY A 17 10.69 22.49 -7.15
C GLY A 17 11.09 21.03 -6.97
N VAL A 18 12.38 20.71 -7.11
CA VAL A 18 12.93 19.37 -6.88
C VAL A 18 12.79 18.96 -5.42
N SER A 19 13.16 19.85 -4.50
CA SER A 19 13.06 19.60 -3.06
C SER A 19 11.60 19.37 -2.62
N ASP A 20 10.69 20.24 -3.04
CA ASP A 20 9.27 20.14 -2.69
C ASP A 20 8.64 18.87 -3.28
N HIS A 21 8.94 18.55 -4.54
CA HIS A 21 8.42 17.36 -5.20
C HIS A 21 8.97 16.08 -4.56
N GLY A 22 10.28 16.00 -4.34
CA GLY A 22 10.93 14.87 -3.67
C GLY A 22 10.37 14.65 -2.27
N ARG A 23 10.25 15.71 -1.47
CA ARG A 23 9.65 15.63 -0.13
C ARG A 23 8.23 15.11 -0.17
N ASN A 24 7.38 15.63 -1.05
CA ASN A 24 6.00 15.17 -1.17
C ASN A 24 5.91 13.68 -1.55
N HIS A 25 6.73 13.22 -2.49
CA HIS A 25 6.73 11.80 -2.89
C HIS A 25 7.21 10.89 -1.76
N LEU A 26 8.26 11.29 -1.04
CA LEU A 26 8.78 10.51 0.09
C LEU A 26 7.78 10.45 1.24
N THR A 27 7.14 11.58 1.62
CA THR A 27 6.10 11.59 2.66
C THR A 27 4.92 10.69 2.30
N GLU A 28 4.51 10.67 1.03
CA GLU A 28 3.42 9.80 0.58
C GLU A 28 3.83 8.33 0.58
N VAL A 29 5.07 8.01 0.20
CA VAL A 29 5.63 6.65 0.31
C VAL A 29 5.68 6.20 1.76
N GLU A 30 6.16 7.05 2.68
CA GLU A 30 6.17 6.77 4.11
C GLU A 30 4.75 6.49 4.63
N THR A 31 3.78 7.30 4.21
CA THR A 31 2.36 7.11 4.59
C THR A 31 1.83 5.76 4.09
N ASP A 32 2.10 5.41 2.82
CA ASP A 32 1.67 4.14 2.22
C ASP A 32 2.29 2.93 2.92
N LEU A 33 3.57 3.01 3.27
CA LEU A 33 4.29 1.96 3.99
C LEU A 33 3.80 1.79 5.43
N LEU A 34 3.57 2.90 6.14
CA LEU A 34 3.00 2.87 7.50
C LEU A 34 1.60 2.23 7.49
N GLN A 35 0.76 2.63 6.53
CA GLN A 35 -0.57 2.04 6.37
C GLN A 35 -0.51 0.55 6.02
N THR A 36 0.42 0.15 5.16
CA THR A 36 0.66 -1.26 4.83
C THR A 36 1.03 -2.05 6.08
N ASN A 37 1.93 -1.52 6.92
CA ASN A 37 2.33 -2.21 8.15
C ASN A 37 1.16 -2.37 9.13
N LEU A 38 0.36 -1.32 9.35
CA LEU A 38 -0.81 -1.38 10.21
C LEU A 38 -1.84 -2.42 9.74
N LEU A 39 -2.10 -2.48 8.42
CA LEU A 39 -3.01 -3.47 7.85
C LEU A 39 -2.50 -4.91 7.99
N LEU A 40 -1.19 -5.12 7.83
CA LEU A 40 -0.57 -6.42 8.05
C LEU A 40 -0.64 -6.86 9.51
N GLU A 41 -0.37 -5.96 10.45
CA GLU A 41 -0.48 -6.23 11.89
C GLU A 41 -1.92 -6.61 12.28
N GLU A 42 -2.90 -5.83 11.83
CA GLU A 42 -4.33 -6.11 12.09
C GLU A 42 -4.77 -7.45 11.48
N ALA A 43 -4.31 -7.75 10.27
CA ALA A 43 -4.59 -9.00 9.59
C ALA A 43 -4.00 -10.21 10.32
N ILE A 44 -2.74 -10.14 10.73
CA ILE A 44 -2.08 -11.20 11.50
C ILE A 44 -2.83 -11.43 12.81
N GLU A 45 -3.22 -10.37 13.51
CA GLU A 45 -3.95 -10.47 14.76
C GLU A 45 -5.33 -11.13 14.55
N LYS A 46 -6.09 -10.71 13.53
CA LYS A 46 -7.40 -11.28 13.20
C LYS A 46 -7.31 -12.75 12.78
N LEU A 47 -6.38 -13.09 11.90
CA LEU A 47 -6.15 -14.46 11.48
C LEU A 47 -5.75 -15.34 12.66
N SER A 48 -4.81 -14.88 13.48
CA SER A 48 -4.35 -15.61 14.68
C SER A 48 -5.51 -15.87 15.65
N ARG A 49 -6.34 -14.85 15.92
CA ARG A 49 -7.54 -14.99 16.74
C ARG A 49 -8.51 -16.02 16.18
N ASN A 50 -8.84 -15.94 14.89
CA ASN A 50 -9.76 -16.90 14.26
C ASN A 50 -9.21 -18.34 14.30
N PHE A 51 -7.93 -18.54 14.02
CA PHE A 51 -7.30 -19.86 14.10
C PHE A 51 -7.31 -20.42 15.54
N MET A 52 -7.01 -19.59 16.54
CA MET A 52 -7.10 -20.00 17.94
C MET A 52 -8.53 -20.37 18.33
N SER A 53 -9.52 -19.57 17.94
CA SER A 53 -10.92 -19.87 18.24
C SER A 53 -11.43 -21.14 17.56
N ILE A 54 -10.99 -21.42 16.32
CA ILE A 54 -11.27 -22.71 15.65
C ILE A 54 -10.64 -23.86 16.45
N HIS A 55 -9.37 -23.73 16.84
CA HIS A 55 -8.67 -24.75 17.60
C HIS A 55 -9.35 -25.02 18.96
N GLU A 56 -9.75 -23.97 19.67
CA GLU A 56 -10.48 -24.08 20.95
C GLU A 56 -11.84 -24.75 20.76
N ALA A 57 -12.61 -24.35 19.74
CA ALA A 57 -13.92 -24.95 19.44
C ALA A 57 -13.83 -26.45 19.14
N VAL A 58 -12.82 -26.85 18.36
CA VAL A 58 -12.55 -28.27 18.05
C VAL A 58 -12.07 -29.02 19.29
N SER A 59 -11.08 -28.48 20.01
CA SER A 59 -10.50 -29.14 21.19
C SER A 59 -11.51 -29.31 22.32
N ALA A 60 -12.49 -28.41 22.44
CA ALA A 60 -13.58 -28.54 23.40
C ALA A 60 -14.45 -29.77 23.16
N GLN A 61 -14.46 -30.32 21.93
CA GLN A 61 -15.23 -31.52 21.57
C GLN A 61 -14.40 -32.80 21.51
N ASP A 62 -13.08 -32.75 21.78
CA ASP A 62 -12.18 -33.92 21.69
C ASP A 62 -12.69 -35.12 22.51
N ALA A 63 -13.22 -34.88 23.71
CA ALA A 63 -13.75 -35.94 24.57
C ALA A 63 -14.98 -36.62 23.95
N THR A 64 -15.90 -35.83 23.39
CA THR A 64 -17.10 -36.31 22.70
C THR A 64 -16.73 -37.08 21.43
N ILE A 65 -15.73 -36.59 20.68
CA ILE A 65 -15.21 -37.26 19.48
C ILE A 65 -14.57 -38.60 19.85
N ARG A 66 -13.75 -38.66 20.90
CA ARG A 66 -13.16 -39.92 21.39
C ARG A 66 -14.23 -40.91 21.83
N LEU A 67 -15.25 -40.45 22.57
CA LEU A 67 -16.38 -41.27 22.98
C LEU A 67 -17.06 -41.93 21.77
N LEU A 68 -17.29 -41.16 20.69
CA LEU A 68 -17.87 -41.67 19.45
C LEU A 68 -16.98 -42.71 18.75
N LEU A 69 -15.66 -42.45 18.69
CA LEU A 69 -14.69 -43.38 18.10
C LEU A 69 -14.59 -44.70 18.86
N ASP A 70 -14.76 -44.67 20.17
CA ASP A 70 -14.80 -45.85 21.04
C ASP A 70 -16.17 -46.58 20.99
N GLY A 71 -17.12 -46.11 20.17
CA GLY A 71 -18.44 -46.72 19.99
C GLY A 71 -19.47 -46.32 21.06
N GLY A 72 -19.17 -45.31 21.88
CA GLY A 72 -20.08 -44.75 22.87
C GLY A 72 -21.19 -43.89 22.25
N MET A 73 -22.28 -43.68 23.01
CA MET A 73 -23.34 -42.76 22.62
C MET A 73 -23.22 -41.46 23.43
N PRO A 74 -22.95 -40.30 22.77
CA PRO A 74 -23.00 -39.02 23.44
C PRO A 74 -24.42 -38.68 23.88
N SER A 75 -24.51 -38.02 25.02
CA SER A 75 -25.73 -37.46 25.59
C SER A 75 -26.37 -36.43 24.63
N PRO A 76 -27.67 -36.11 24.81
CA PRO A 76 -28.33 -35.08 24.01
C PRO A 76 -27.61 -33.72 24.07
N GLU A 77 -27.04 -33.38 25.24
CA GLU A 77 -26.29 -32.13 25.42
C GLU A 77 -24.95 -32.14 24.66
N GLU A 78 -24.20 -33.24 24.70
CA GLU A 78 -22.95 -33.40 23.95
C GLU A 78 -23.20 -33.39 22.44
N ARG A 79 -24.31 -33.99 21.96
CA ARG A 79 -24.71 -33.93 20.56
C ARG A 79 -25.03 -32.49 20.13
N ALA A 80 -25.79 -31.75 20.94
CA ALA A 80 -26.10 -30.35 20.65
C ALA A 80 -24.82 -29.48 20.61
N LYS A 81 -23.86 -29.72 21.50
CA LYS A 81 -22.55 -29.04 21.48
C LYS A 81 -21.74 -29.37 20.23
N LEU A 82 -21.78 -30.63 19.78
CA LEU A 82 -21.11 -31.06 18.54
C LEU A 82 -21.70 -30.39 17.30
N GLU A 83 -23.03 -30.26 17.24
CA GLU A 83 -23.73 -29.55 16.16
C GLU A 83 -23.39 -28.04 16.17
N ALA A 84 -23.45 -27.41 17.35
CA ALA A 84 -23.10 -26.01 17.51
C ALA A 84 -21.63 -25.70 17.16
N MET A 85 -20.70 -26.63 17.41
CA MET A 85 -19.31 -26.49 17.02
C MET A 85 -19.16 -26.28 15.50
N SER A 86 -19.93 -27.01 14.68
CA SER A 86 -19.86 -26.85 13.22
C SER A 86 -20.23 -25.44 12.78
N GLU A 87 -21.24 -24.82 13.41
CA GLU A 87 -21.67 -23.45 13.14
C GLU A 87 -20.62 -22.43 13.61
N GLN A 88 -20.03 -22.66 14.79
CA GLN A 88 -18.95 -21.82 15.33
C GLN A 88 -17.72 -21.84 14.43
N VAL A 89 -17.26 -23.03 14.02
CA VAL A 89 -16.13 -23.19 13.10
C VAL A 89 -16.41 -22.49 11.78
N SER A 90 -17.60 -22.65 11.21
CA SER A 90 -18.01 -21.96 9.98
C SER A 90 -17.93 -20.43 10.13
N THR A 91 -18.38 -19.91 11.28
CA THR A 91 -18.31 -18.47 11.59
C THR A 91 -16.86 -17.96 11.62
N TYR A 92 -15.96 -18.65 12.33
CA TYR A 92 -14.54 -18.26 12.41
C TYR A 92 -13.82 -18.41 11.07
N VAL A 93 -14.14 -19.43 10.28
CA VAL A 93 -13.58 -19.61 8.93
C VAL A 93 -14.02 -18.46 8.02
N ASN A 94 -15.30 -18.10 8.02
CA ASN A 94 -15.78 -16.95 7.24
C ASN A 94 -15.11 -15.65 7.68
N ALA A 95 -14.96 -15.42 8.99
CA ALA A 95 -14.24 -14.26 9.49
C ALA A 95 -12.76 -14.23 9.07
N ALA A 96 -12.09 -15.38 9.03
CA ALA A 96 -10.73 -15.51 8.53
C ALA A 96 -10.65 -15.22 7.02
N ILE A 97 -11.59 -15.74 6.24
CA ILE A 97 -11.69 -15.49 4.79
C ILE A 97 -11.88 -14.00 4.52
N THR A 98 -12.84 -13.35 5.16
CA THR A 98 -13.04 -11.91 5.03
C THR A 98 -11.80 -11.13 5.44
N SER A 99 -11.10 -11.58 6.49
CA SER A 99 -9.86 -10.94 6.91
C SER A 99 -8.83 -10.92 5.78
N MET A 100 -8.73 -11.96 4.93
CA MET A 100 -7.76 -12.05 3.81
C MET A 100 -7.85 -10.90 2.79
N GLN A 101 -8.93 -10.11 2.77
CA GLN A 101 -9.03 -8.88 1.98
C GLN A 101 -7.91 -7.86 2.26
N PHE A 102 -7.22 -7.98 3.41
CA PHE A 102 -5.99 -7.20 3.68
C PHE A 102 -4.93 -7.40 2.58
N GLN A 103 -4.89 -8.57 1.93
CA GLN A 103 -3.94 -8.87 0.86
C GLN A 103 -4.13 -7.92 -0.33
N ASP A 104 -5.39 -7.70 -0.73
CA ASP A 104 -5.69 -6.82 -1.86
C ASP A 104 -5.36 -5.37 -1.52
N MET A 105 -5.68 -4.95 -0.30
CA MET A 105 -5.37 -3.59 0.17
C MET A 105 -3.86 -3.33 0.27
N THR A 106 -3.11 -4.27 0.84
CA THR A 106 -1.64 -4.17 0.95
C THR A 106 -0.98 -4.21 -0.42
N SER A 107 -1.46 -5.06 -1.33
CA SER A 107 -0.98 -5.10 -2.72
C SER A 107 -1.20 -3.76 -3.44
N GLN A 108 -2.34 -3.12 -3.25
CA GLN A 108 -2.62 -1.79 -3.82
C GLN A 108 -1.69 -0.71 -3.26
N LEU A 109 -1.45 -0.70 -1.94
CA LEU A 109 -0.54 0.27 -1.31
C LEU A 109 0.92 0.06 -1.74
N ILE A 110 1.35 -1.18 -1.89
CA ILE A 110 2.69 -1.52 -2.38
C ILE A 110 2.84 -1.07 -3.84
N ASP A 111 1.87 -1.35 -4.71
CA ASP A 111 1.89 -0.87 -6.10
C ASP A 111 1.94 0.67 -6.17
N ARG A 112 1.18 1.36 -5.29
CA ARG A 112 1.21 2.82 -5.18
C ARG A 112 2.59 3.33 -4.76
N THR A 113 3.21 2.66 -3.78
CA THR A 113 4.57 2.96 -3.32
C THR A 113 5.59 2.77 -4.45
N LEU A 114 5.53 1.65 -5.17
CA LEU A 114 6.41 1.35 -6.29
C LEU A 114 6.29 2.40 -7.41
N LYS A 115 5.07 2.82 -7.74
CA LYS A 115 4.82 3.89 -8.72
C LYS A 115 5.41 5.22 -8.28
N ARG A 116 5.25 5.60 -7.00
CA ARG A 116 5.83 6.84 -6.45
C ARG A 116 7.36 6.82 -6.46
N VAL A 117 7.97 5.72 -6.04
CA VAL A 117 9.43 5.56 -6.03
C VAL A 117 9.99 5.56 -7.46
N THR A 118 9.34 4.85 -8.38
CA THR A 118 9.74 4.81 -9.79
C THR A 118 9.63 6.18 -10.43
N GLY A 119 8.52 6.88 -10.22
CA GLY A 119 8.32 8.24 -10.71
C GLY A 119 9.33 9.24 -10.13
N LEU A 120 9.65 9.13 -8.83
CA LEU A 120 10.71 9.94 -8.22
C LEU A 120 12.09 9.64 -8.83
N ARG A 121 12.40 8.37 -9.10
CA ARG A 121 13.65 7.98 -9.77
C ARG A 121 13.73 8.56 -11.19
N GLU A 122 12.65 8.48 -11.97
CA GLU A 122 12.58 9.05 -13.33
C GLU A 122 12.70 10.58 -13.32
N PHE A 123 12.07 11.23 -12.35
CA PHE A 123 12.20 12.65 -12.11
C PHE A 123 13.67 13.05 -11.82
N LEU A 124 14.36 12.30 -10.97
CA LEU A 124 15.78 12.51 -10.67
C LEU A 124 16.70 12.18 -11.87
N ALA A 125 16.37 11.15 -12.66
CA ALA A 125 17.11 10.81 -13.87
C ALA A 125 17.00 11.91 -14.94
N THR A 126 15.84 12.56 -15.04
CA THR A 126 15.60 13.71 -15.92
C THR A 126 16.52 14.87 -15.53
N LEU A 127 16.62 15.18 -14.22
CA LEU A 127 17.60 16.16 -13.72
C LEU A 127 19.05 15.80 -14.10
N GLY A 128 19.44 14.53 -13.93
CA GLY A 128 20.78 14.07 -14.25
C GLY A 128 21.11 14.19 -15.75
N THR A 129 20.14 13.90 -16.62
CA THR A 129 20.31 13.96 -18.08
C THR A 129 20.59 15.39 -18.53
N TYR A 130 19.72 16.34 -18.15
CA TYR A 130 19.93 17.74 -18.50
C TYR A 130 21.11 18.37 -17.76
N GLY A 131 21.44 17.91 -16.55
CA GLY A 131 22.65 18.34 -15.85
C GLY A 131 23.94 17.93 -16.58
N ALA A 132 23.93 16.78 -17.27
CA ALA A 132 25.07 16.32 -18.08
C ALA A 132 25.22 17.10 -19.40
N GLU A 133 24.14 17.71 -19.91
CA GLU A 133 24.16 18.60 -21.07
C GLU A 133 24.72 20.00 -20.74
N MET A 134 24.93 20.32 -19.46
CA MET A 134 25.54 21.58 -19.02
C MET A 134 27.06 21.51 -19.09
N GLU A 135 27.65 22.08 -20.14
CA GLU A 135 29.09 22.30 -20.18
C GLU A 135 29.50 23.43 -19.23
N ALA A 136 30.66 23.31 -18.59
CA ALA A 136 31.16 24.28 -17.60
C ALA A 136 31.35 25.70 -18.17
N ASP A 137 31.57 25.81 -19.49
CA ASP A 137 31.78 27.07 -20.21
C ASP A 137 30.52 27.58 -20.94
N SER A 138 29.35 26.98 -20.69
CA SER A 138 28.09 27.42 -21.29
C SER A 138 27.75 28.86 -20.90
N ASP A 139 27.30 29.67 -21.86
CA ASP A 139 26.82 31.02 -21.55
C ASP A 139 25.54 30.98 -20.69
N ASN A 140 25.34 32.04 -19.91
CA ASN A 140 24.23 32.17 -18.97
C ASN A 140 22.86 32.03 -19.65
N ASP A 141 22.71 32.48 -20.90
CA ASP A 141 21.44 32.39 -21.62
C ASP A 141 21.11 30.93 -22.00
N THR A 142 22.11 30.15 -22.43
CA THR A 142 21.98 28.70 -22.67
C THR A 142 21.64 27.95 -21.39
N ILE A 143 22.29 28.30 -20.28
CA ILE A 143 22.01 27.71 -18.97
C ILE A 143 20.56 28.02 -18.54
N VAL A 144 20.10 29.25 -18.70
CA VAL A 144 18.73 29.65 -18.34
C VAL A 144 17.68 28.91 -19.17
N ASP A 145 17.91 28.74 -20.48
CA ASP A 145 17.02 27.98 -21.36
C ASP A 145 16.94 26.51 -20.94
N LEU A 146 18.09 25.89 -20.64
CA LEU A 146 18.14 24.51 -20.18
C LEU A 146 17.44 24.31 -18.84
N LEU A 147 17.68 25.19 -17.86
CA LEU A 147 16.97 25.17 -16.57
C LEU A 147 15.45 25.36 -16.74
N GLY A 148 15.04 26.13 -17.75
CA GLY A 148 13.64 26.28 -18.15
C GLY A 148 13.04 24.96 -18.67
N LYS A 149 13.75 24.30 -19.60
CA LYS A 149 13.36 22.98 -20.15
C LYS A 149 13.25 21.92 -19.06
N VAL A 150 14.23 21.85 -18.17
CA VAL A 150 14.22 20.96 -17.00
C VAL A 150 13.00 21.23 -16.13
N SER A 151 12.77 22.49 -15.75
CA SER A 151 11.64 22.85 -14.90
C SER A 151 10.29 22.45 -15.52
N MET A 152 10.17 22.58 -16.84
CA MET A 152 8.97 22.20 -17.58
C MET A 152 8.79 20.68 -17.66
N ALA A 153 9.84 19.92 -17.99
CA ALA A 153 9.81 18.46 -18.03
C ALA A 153 9.43 17.86 -16.67
N LEU A 154 10.01 18.39 -15.60
CA LEU A 154 9.72 17.99 -14.22
C LEU A 154 8.27 18.31 -13.81
N ALA A 155 7.72 19.44 -14.25
CA ALA A 155 6.33 19.80 -13.99
C ALA A 155 5.35 18.84 -14.70
N ILE A 156 5.65 18.43 -15.93
CA ILE A 156 4.84 17.47 -16.69
C ILE A 156 4.85 16.10 -16.02
N GLN A 157 6.02 15.54 -15.72
CA GLN A 157 6.15 14.25 -15.04
C GLN A 157 5.43 14.22 -13.68
N SER A 158 5.54 15.31 -12.92
CA SER A 158 4.83 15.47 -11.64
C SER A 158 3.31 15.40 -11.81
N LEU A 159 2.77 16.02 -12.86
CA LEU A 159 1.34 16.00 -13.16
C LEU A 159 0.87 14.61 -13.61
N GLU A 160 1.64 13.95 -14.47
CA GLU A 160 1.36 12.60 -14.95
C GLU A 160 1.35 11.58 -13.81
N LEU A 161 2.37 11.60 -12.96
CA LEU A 161 2.46 10.74 -11.79
C LEU A 161 1.27 10.95 -10.85
N ARG A 162 0.90 12.20 -10.58
CA ARG A 162 -0.32 12.53 -9.80
C ARG A 162 -1.60 12.00 -10.45
N SER A 163 -1.70 12.06 -11.77
CA SER A 163 -2.86 11.58 -12.53
C SER A 163 -2.99 10.05 -12.42
N VAL A 164 -1.90 9.32 -12.61
CA VAL A 164 -1.85 7.85 -12.48
C VAL A 164 -2.22 7.43 -11.06
N LEU A 165 -1.69 8.11 -10.04
CA LEU A 165 -1.96 7.80 -8.63
C LEU A 165 -3.41 8.09 -8.22
N ARG A 166 -4.06 9.13 -8.78
CA ARG A 166 -5.49 9.40 -8.51
C ARG A 166 -6.42 8.33 -9.08
N LYS A 167 -6.07 7.74 -10.23
CA LYS A 167 -6.89 6.70 -10.88
C LYS A 167 -6.78 5.32 -10.21
N ALA A 168 -5.78 5.12 -9.34
CA ALA A 168 -5.50 3.83 -8.72
C ALA A 168 -6.32 3.54 -7.44
N VAL A 169 -7.12 4.48 -6.93
CA VAL A 169 -7.88 4.30 -5.67
C VAL A 169 -9.33 3.96 -5.98
N SER A 170 -9.69 2.67 -5.89
CA SER A 170 -11.08 2.21 -6.05
C SER A 170 -11.68 1.63 -4.76
N GLN A 171 -10.90 1.31 -3.73
CA GLN A 171 -11.42 0.72 -2.50
C GLN A 171 -10.80 1.38 -1.26
N LYS A 172 -11.66 1.89 -0.36
CA LYS A 172 -11.25 2.64 0.85
C LYS A 172 -11.53 1.90 2.16
N HIS A 173 -12.33 0.83 2.13
CA HIS A 173 -12.76 0.10 3.32
C HIS A 173 -12.83 -1.41 3.07
N LEU A 174 -12.43 -2.20 4.07
CA LEU A 174 -12.63 -3.66 4.11
C LEU A 174 -14.11 -4.05 3.99
N GLU A 175 -15.03 -3.18 4.41
CA GLU A 175 -16.47 -3.44 4.36
C GLU A 175 -17.13 -3.12 3.01
N SER A 176 -16.44 -2.44 2.09
CA SER A 176 -17.03 -2.07 0.79
C SER A 176 -16.58 -3.03 -0.30
N GLY A 177 -17.24 -4.18 -0.34
CA GLY A 177 -17.10 -5.19 -1.40
C GLY A 177 -18.02 -6.35 -1.09
N ASP A 178 -19.25 -6.29 -1.62
CA ASP A 178 -20.13 -7.47 -1.63
C ASP A 178 -19.37 -8.62 -2.29
N ILE A 179 -19.20 -9.72 -1.55
CA ILE A 179 -18.71 -10.97 -2.11
C ILE A 179 -19.87 -11.54 -2.93
N GLU A 180 -19.76 -11.51 -4.26
CA GLU A 180 -20.47 -12.49 -5.10
C GLU A 180 -19.92 -13.87 -4.71
N LEU A 181 -20.68 -14.56 -3.86
CA LEU A 181 -20.48 -15.98 -3.57
C LEU A 181 -20.72 -16.74 -4.88
N PHE A 182 -19.64 -17.29 -5.47
CA PHE A 182 -19.73 -18.33 -6.50
C PHE A 182 -20.02 -19.68 -5.85
#